data_AF-A0A436B1D3-F1
#
_entry.id   AF-A0A436B1D3-F1
#
_cell.length_a   1.000
_cell.length_b   1.000
_cell.length_c   1.000
_cell.angle_alpha   90.00
_cell.angle_beta   90.00
_cell.angle_gamma   90.00
#
_symmetry.space_group_name_H-M   'P 1'
#
loop_
_entity.id
_entity.type
_entity.pdbx_description
1 polymer ?
#
loop_
_entity_poly.entity_id
_entity_poly.type
_entity_poly.pdbx_seq_one_letter_code
_entity_poly.pdbx_strand_id
1 'polypeptide(L)'
;FTLSEDHRKLLAGMITNPVAFGLVIRGIAVDILVAIVFVMGLIAAVDIVWSRFHWKQDLRMSKQEVKDEFKQSEGDPIVKSRLRSLARDRARKRMMTAVPRATLIIANPTHFSIALKYVRDEDSAPMVLAKGQDLVALKIREIAREHNIPIFEDVALARSMYKQVSVDNVIPSQFYQAVAELVRIVYSKKAERRQIS
;
A
#
# COMPACT_ATOMS: atom_id res chain seq x y z
N PHE A 1 9.55 -0.77 -70.70
CA PHE A 1 9.51 -0.31 -72.10
C PHE A 1 10.90 0.02 -72.68
N THR A 2 12.01 -0.21 -71.98
CA THR A 2 13.39 0.06 -72.46
C THR A 2 14.14 -1.17 -73.02
N LEU A 3 13.66 -2.39 -72.76
CA LEU A 3 14.35 -3.63 -73.14
C LEU A 3 14.62 -3.80 -74.64
N SER A 4 13.78 -3.22 -75.53
CA SER A 4 13.92 -3.41 -76.98
C SER A 4 15.04 -2.58 -77.61
N GLU A 5 15.35 -1.41 -77.03
CA GLU A 5 16.39 -0.51 -77.53
C GLU A 5 17.79 -1.00 -77.12
N ASP A 6 17.93 -1.53 -75.90
CA ASP A 6 19.21 -2.03 -75.39
C ASP A 6 19.67 -3.29 -76.10
N HIS A 7 18.74 -4.15 -76.54
CA HIS A 7 19.06 -5.33 -77.33
C HIS A 7 19.75 -4.99 -78.67
N ARG A 8 19.32 -3.92 -79.33
CA ARG A 8 19.91 -3.47 -80.60
C ARG A 8 21.30 -2.87 -80.39
N LYS A 9 21.52 -2.16 -79.28
CA LYS A 9 22.83 -1.61 -78.92
C LYS A 9 23.83 -2.69 -78.47
N LEU A 10 23.36 -3.73 -77.79
CA LEU A 10 24.17 -4.90 -77.43
C LEU A 10 24.70 -5.63 -78.67
N LEU A 11 23.84 -5.84 -79.68
CA LEU A 11 24.24 -6.49 -80.93
C LEU A 11 25.20 -5.63 -81.77
N ALA A 12 25.02 -4.30 -81.78
CA ALA A 12 25.93 -3.38 -82.47
C ALA A 12 27.30 -3.26 -81.80
N GLY A 13 27.36 -3.26 -80.46
CA GLY A 13 28.59 -3.16 -79.69
C GLY A 13 29.47 -4.42 -79.73
N MET A 14 28.87 -5.60 -79.90
CA MET A 14 29.58 -6.88 -80.06
C MET A 14 30.50 -6.93 -81.29
N ILE A 15 30.21 -6.15 -82.34
CA ILE A 15 30.89 -6.27 -83.64
C ILE A 15 32.04 -5.25 -83.79
N THR A 16 32.05 -4.14 -83.02
CA THR A 16 32.89 -2.98 -83.34
C THR A 16 33.89 -2.54 -82.26
N ASN A 17 33.65 -2.78 -80.95
CA ASN A 17 34.63 -2.41 -79.91
C ASN A 17 34.37 -3.16 -78.56
N PRO A 18 35.27 -4.04 -78.09
CA PRO A 18 35.07 -4.83 -76.87
C PRO A 18 34.91 -3.98 -75.59
N VAL A 19 35.43 -2.74 -75.56
CA VAL A 19 35.28 -1.83 -74.41
C VAL A 19 33.87 -1.22 -74.36
N ALA A 20 33.27 -0.95 -75.52
CA ALA A 20 31.92 -0.37 -75.61
C ALA A 20 30.84 -1.36 -75.12
N PHE A 21 31.05 -2.66 -75.35
CA PHE A 21 30.18 -3.72 -74.87
C PHE A 21 30.09 -3.78 -73.34
N GLY A 22 31.22 -3.62 -72.64
CA GLY A 22 31.26 -3.59 -71.18
C GLY A 22 30.52 -2.40 -70.55
N LEU A 23 30.53 -1.24 -71.23
CA LEU A 23 29.79 -0.05 -70.77
C LEU A 23 28.26 -0.23 -70.88
N VAL A 24 27.79 -0.88 -71.95
CA VAL A 24 26.35 -1.18 -72.13
C VAL A 24 25.87 -2.19 -71.07
N ILE A 25 26.63 -3.26 -70.82
CA ILE A 25 26.30 -4.23 -69.77
C ILE A 25 26.26 -3.56 -68.39
N ARG A 26 27.22 -2.69 -68.08
CA ARG A 26 27.24 -1.94 -66.83
C ARG A 26 25.98 -1.08 -66.66
N GLY A 27 25.53 -0.40 -67.72
CA GLY A 27 24.30 0.40 -67.68
C GLY A 27 23.07 -0.45 -67.33
N ILE A 28 22.89 -1.56 -68.04
CA ILE A 28 21.79 -2.51 -67.80
C ILE A 28 21.84 -3.09 -66.38
N ALA A 29 23.04 -3.45 -65.89
CA ALA A 29 23.22 -3.98 -64.54
C ALA A 29 22.87 -2.95 -63.46
N VAL A 30 23.26 -1.68 -63.66
CA VAL A 30 22.92 -0.58 -62.74
C VAL A 30 21.41 -0.33 -62.75
N ASP A 31 20.76 -0.34 -63.91
CA ASP A 31 19.30 -0.12 -64.01
C ASP A 31 18.51 -1.22 -63.29
N ILE A 32 18.92 -2.48 -63.45
CA ILE A 32 18.33 -3.61 -62.72
C ILE A 32 18.56 -3.46 -61.21
N LEU A 33 19.76 -3.08 -60.78
CA LEU A 33 20.08 -2.89 -59.37
C LEU A 33 19.25 -1.77 -58.75
N VAL A 34 19.11 -0.63 -59.43
CA VAL A 34 18.27 0.49 -58.99
C VAL A 34 16.81 0.05 -58.90
N ALA A 35 16.30 -0.71 -59.87
CA ALA A 35 14.94 -1.24 -59.82
C ALA A 35 14.72 -2.18 -58.63
N ILE A 36 15.65 -3.09 -58.35
CA ILE A 36 15.57 -4.00 -57.20
C ILE A 36 15.61 -3.24 -55.88
N VAL A 37 16.54 -2.29 -55.72
CA VAL A 37 16.65 -1.47 -54.50
C VAL A 37 15.38 -0.65 -54.29
N PHE A 38 14.80 -0.10 -55.36
CA PHE A 38 13.57 0.66 -55.26
C PHE A 38 12.38 -0.21 -54.83
N VAL A 39 12.20 -1.38 -55.45
CA VAL A 39 11.15 -2.34 -55.08
C VAL A 39 11.33 -2.81 -53.64
N MET A 40 12.56 -3.16 -53.24
CA MET A 40 12.84 -3.62 -51.88
C MET A 40 12.67 -2.50 -50.85
N GLY A 41 13.02 -1.27 -51.20
CA GLY A 41 12.77 -0.07 -50.39
C GLY A 41 11.27 0.17 -50.17
N LEU A 42 10.45 -0.01 -51.21
CA LEU A 42 8.99 0.08 -51.09
C LEU A 42 8.43 -1.00 -50.17
N ILE A 43 8.88 -2.25 -50.31
CA ILE A 43 8.45 -3.36 -49.44
C ILE A 43 8.83 -3.08 -47.99
N ALA A 44 10.07 -2.67 -47.73
CA ALA A 44 10.54 -2.33 -46.39
C ALA A 44 9.75 -1.18 -45.77
N ALA A 45 9.42 -0.14 -46.55
CA ALA A 45 8.60 0.98 -46.08
C ALA A 45 7.18 0.52 -45.67
N VAL A 46 6.55 -0.34 -46.46
CA VAL A 46 5.24 -0.93 -46.15
C VAL A 46 5.32 -1.77 -44.88
N ASP A 47 6.34 -2.61 -44.75
CA ASP A 47 6.52 -3.50 -43.60
C ASP A 47 6.70 -2.72 -42.28
N ILE A 48 7.50 -1.65 -42.31
CA ILE A 48 7.69 -0.75 -41.14
C ILE A 48 6.36 -0.11 -40.71
N VAL A 49 5.59 0.41 -41.67
CA VAL A 49 4.30 1.04 -41.38
C VAL A 49 3.32 0.04 -40.77
N TRP A 50 3.25 -1.17 -41.34
CA TRP A 50 2.39 -2.24 -40.85
C TRP A 50 2.78 -2.67 -39.43
N SER A 51 4.05 -2.99 -39.21
CA SER A 51 4.58 -3.41 -37.91
C SER A 51 4.34 -2.36 -36.83
N ARG A 52 4.60 -1.08 -37.13
CA ARG A 52 4.36 0.02 -36.17
C ARG A 52 2.88 0.15 -35.79
N PHE A 53 1.98 -0.07 -36.74
CA PHE A 53 0.55 0.01 -36.52
C PHE A 53 0.05 -1.19 -35.71
N HIS A 54 0.48 -2.40 -36.06
CA HIS A 54 0.09 -3.63 -35.37
C HIS A 54 0.59 -3.64 -33.93
N TRP A 55 1.87 -3.31 -33.70
CA TRP A 55 2.43 -3.23 -32.35
C TRP A 55 1.69 -2.22 -31.46
N LYS A 56 1.28 -1.08 -32.03
CA LYS A 56 0.46 -0.10 -31.29
C LYS A 56 -0.94 -0.63 -30.97
N GLN A 57 -1.50 -1.55 -31.75
CA GLN A 57 -2.78 -2.17 -31.45
C GLN A 57 -2.65 -3.23 -30.36
N ASP A 58 -1.60 -4.05 -30.42
CA ASP A 58 -1.33 -5.11 -29.45
C ASP A 58 -1.05 -4.56 -28.05
N LEU A 59 -0.48 -3.36 -27.96
CA LEU A 59 -0.26 -2.65 -26.70
C LEU A 59 -1.53 -2.00 -26.11
N ARG A 60 -2.69 -2.07 -26.79
CA ARG A 60 -3.93 -1.49 -26.27
C ARG A 60 -4.61 -2.48 -25.35
N MET A 61 -4.59 -2.17 -24.06
CA MET A 61 -5.44 -2.86 -23.11
C MET A 61 -6.89 -2.42 -23.25
N SER A 62 -7.81 -3.37 -23.07
CA SER A 62 -9.22 -3.08 -22.88
C SER A 62 -9.45 -2.44 -21.50
N LYS A 63 -10.56 -1.70 -21.35
CA LYS A 63 -10.96 -1.15 -20.03
C LYS A 63 -11.14 -2.25 -18.98
N GLN A 64 -11.48 -3.46 -19.42
CA GLN A 64 -11.67 -4.60 -18.53
C GLN A 64 -10.33 -5.16 -18.06
N GLU A 65 -9.35 -5.32 -18.96
CA GLU A 65 -7.98 -5.76 -18.63
C GLU A 65 -7.30 -4.79 -17.66
N VAL A 66 -7.41 -3.47 -17.88
CA VAL A 66 -6.85 -2.47 -16.95
C VAL A 66 -7.47 -2.61 -15.55
N LYS A 67 -8.79 -2.85 -15.49
CA LYS A 67 -9.50 -3.01 -14.22
C LYS A 67 -9.10 -4.30 -13.51
N ASP A 68 -8.86 -5.37 -14.26
CA ASP A 68 -8.49 -6.67 -13.70
C ASP A 68 -7.00 -6.71 -13.32
N GLU A 69 -6.10 -6.06 -14.07
CA GLU A 69 -4.71 -5.81 -13.66
C GLU A 69 -4.64 -4.99 -12.36
N PHE A 70 -5.48 -3.95 -12.24
CA PHE A 70 -5.54 -3.13 -11.02
C PHE A 70 -5.97 -3.96 -9.81
N LYS A 71 -6.96 -4.84 -9.98
CA LYS A 71 -7.39 -5.79 -8.94
C LYS A 71 -6.32 -6.84 -8.61
N GLN A 72 -5.57 -7.33 -9.60
CA GLN A 72 -4.50 -8.30 -9.37
C GLN A 72 -3.29 -7.67 -8.67
N SER A 73 -2.93 -6.43 -9.02
CA SER A 73 -1.76 -5.72 -8.47
C SER A 73 -2.00 -5.19 -7.07
N GLU A 74 -3.18 -4.60 -6.79
CA GLU A 74 -3.50 -4.04 -5.46
C GLU A 74 -4.31 -4.97 -4.55
N GLY A 75 -4.87 -6.04 -5.11
CA GLY A 75 -5.87 -6.89 -4.47
C GLY A 75 -7.28 -6.26 -4.47
N ASP A 76 -8.29 -7.06 -4.15
CA ASP A 76 -9.67 -6.56 -4.04
C ASP A 76 -9.78 -5.56 -2.86
N PRO A 77 -10.18 -4.29 -3.11
CA PRO A 77 -10.40 -3.29 -2.07
C PRO A 77 -11.35 -3.76 -0.96
N ILE A 78 -12.35 -4.58 -1.31
CA ILE A 78 -13.32 -5.17 -0.37
C ILE A 78 -12.60 -6.13 0.57
N VAL A 79 -11.74 -7.00 0.04
CA VAL A 79 -10.95 -7.95 0.83
C VAL A 79 -9.97 -7.20 1.75
N LYS A 80 -9.27 -6.19 1.23
CA LYS A 80 -8.37 -5.33 2.02
C LYS A 80 -9.11 -4.60 3.14
N SER A 81 -10.29 -4.06 2.84
CA SER A 81 -11.14 -3.39 3.85
C SER A 81 -11.62 -4.37 4.92
N ARG A 82 -12.09 -5.56 4.52
CA ARG A 82 -12.53 -6.62 5.42
C ARG A 82 -11.41 -7.10 6.34
N LEU A 83 -10.21 -7.31 5.79
CA LEU A 83 -9.03 -7.70 6.57
C LEU A 83 -8.66 -6.64 7.62
N ARG A 84 -8.70 -5.35 7.24
CA ARG A 84 -8.50 -4.24 8.19
C ARG A 84 -9.57 -4.20 9.27
N SER A 85 -10.83 -4.45 8.95
CA SER A 85 -11.90 -4.54 9.95
C SER A 85 -11.64 -5.67 10.94
N LEU A 86 -11.37 -6.87 10.43
CA LEU A 86 -11.05 -8.05 11.25
C LEU A 86 -9.84 -7.82 12.15
N ALA A 87 -8.80 -7.16 11.65
CA ALA A 87 -7.62 -6.80 12.44
C ALA A 87 -7.98 -5.85 13.60
N ARG A 88 -8.79 -4.80 13.33
CA ARG A 88 -9.28 -3.88 14.38
C ARG A 88 -10.16 -4.59 15.41
N ASP A 89 -11.05 -5.48 14.98
CA ASP A 89 -11.92 -6.22 15.87
C ASP A 89 -11.14 -7.17 16.78
N ARG A 90 -10.12 -7.86 16.24
CA ARG A 90 -9.20 -8.68 17.05
C ARG A 90 -8.42 -7.84 18.05
N ALA A 91 -7.90 -6.69 17.62
CA ALA A 91 -7.19 -5.78 18.52
C ALA A 91 -8.11 -5.28 19.65
N ARG A 92 -9.34 -4.88 19.33
CA ARG A 92 -10.35 -4.47 20.32
C ARG A 92 -10.68 -5.60 21.30
N LYS A 93 -10.84 -6.84 20.82
CA LYS A 93 -11.08 -8.01 21.69
C LYS A 93 -9.92 -8.22 22.66
N ARG A 94 -8.67 -8.20 22.17
CA ARG A 94 -7.46 -8.33 23.03
C ARG A 94 -7.39 -7.22 24.08
N MET A 95 -7.65 -5.98 23.68
CA MET A 95 -7.70 -4.84 24.59
C MET A 95 -8.75 -5.04 25.69
N MET A 96 -9.96 -5.47 25.34
CA MET A 96 -11.02 -5.72 26.32
C MET A 96 -10.68 -6.86 27.29
N THR A 97 -10.05 -7.94 26.81
CA THR A 97 -9.58 -9.03 27.68
C THR A 97 -8.45 -8.61 28.63
N ALA A 98 -7.78 -7.49 28.38
CA ALA A 98 -6.77 -6.96 29.28
C ALA A 98 -7.36 -6.14 30.43
N VAL A 99 -8.55 -5.55 30.26
CA VAL A 99 -9.20 -4.66 31.25
C VAL A 99 -9.32 -5.27 32.65
N PRO A 100 -9.69 -6.56 32.83
CA PRO A 100 -9.76 -7.20 34.15
C PRO A 100 -8.47 -7.15 34.98
N ARG A 101 -7.31 -6.96 34.33
CA ARG A 101 -6.00 -6.88 34.99
C ARG A 101 -5.61 -5.46 35.39
N ALA A 102 -6.47 -4.47 35.16
CA ALA A 102 -6.19 -3.08 35.49
C ALA A 102 -6.23 -2.85 37.01
N THR A 103 -5.32 -2.02 37.49
CA THR A 103 -5.27 -1.59 38.89
C THR A 103 -6.28 -0.48 39.15
N LEU A 104 -6.47 0.42 38.18
CA LEU A 104 -7.43 1.52 38.25
C LEU A 104 -7.88 1.98 36.86
N ILE A 105 -9.00 2.70 36.82
CA ILE A 105 -9.51 3.33 35.59
C ILE A 105 -9.72 4.82 35.82
N ILE A 106 -9.31 5.62 34.83
CA ILE A 106 -9.58 7.06 34.78
C ILE A 106 -10.66 7.28 33.71
N ALA A 107 -11.76 7.92 34.09
CA ALA A 107 -12.91 8.11 33.23
C ALA A 107 -13.27 9.58 33.05
N ASN A 108 -13.66 9.92 31.83
CA ASN A 108 -14.57 11.02 31.55
C ASN A 108 -15.96 10.39 31.40
N PRO A 109 -16.93 10.73 32.27
CA PRO A 109 -18.24 10.07 32.33
C PRO A 109 -18.93 9.90 30.98
N THR A 110 -18.84 10.90 30.10
CA THR A 110 -19.55 10.88 28.81
C THR A 110 -18.73 10.35 27.65
N HIS A 111 -17.39 10.46 27.68
CA HIS A 111 -16.60 10.24 26.46
C HIS A 111 -15.44 9.26 26.57
N PHE A 112 -14.66 9.21 27.65
CA PHE A 112 -13.38 8.49 27.65
C PHE A 112 -13.23 7.57 28.84
N SER A 113 -12.51 6.47 28.68
CA SER A 113 -12.06 5.64 29.80
C SER A 113 -10.71 5.01 29.47
N ILE A 114 -9.82 5.03 30.45
CA ILE A 114 -8.44 4.57 30.33
C ILE A 114 -8.14 3.65 31.50
N ALA A 115 -7.81 2.40 31.20
CA ALA A 115 -7.47 1.39 32.18
C ALA A 115 -5.95 1.30 32.33
N LEU A 116 -5.47 1.46 33.56
CA LEU A 116 -4.05 1.45 33.90
C LEU A 116 -3.72 0.24 34.75
N LYS A 117 -2.59 -0.39 34.45
CA LYS A 117 -1.94 -1.39 35.29
C LYS A 117 -0.71 -0.77 35.93
N TYR A 118 -0.55 -1.03 37.22
CA TYR A 118 0.66 -0.71 37.94
C TYR A 118 0.91 -1.77 39.01
N VAL A 119 2.13 -2.31 39.03
CA VAL A 119 2.64 -3.23 40.04
C VAL A 119 3.83 -2.57 40.73
N ARG A 120 3.70 -2.28 42.02
CA ARG A 120 4.66 -1.50 42.81
C ARG A 120 6.11 -1.98 42.72
N ASP A 121 6.31 -3.29 42.62
CA ASP A 121 7.64 -3.93 42.69
C ASP A 121 8.22 -4.28 41.30
N GLU A 122 7.45 -4.10 40.23
CA GLU A 122 7.84 -4.46 38.85
C GLU A 122 7.91 -3.25 37.92
N ASP A 123 6.95 -2.33 38.05
CA ASP A 123 6.73 -1.26 37.07
C ASP A 123 7.31 0.07 37.55
N SER A 124 8.18 0.70 36.75
CA SER A 124 8.65 2.06 37.01
C SER A 124 7.57 3.12 36.75
N ALA A 125 6.60 2.81 35.88
CA ALA A 125 5.47 3.67 35.56
C ALA A 125 4.23 2.85 35.16
N PRO A 126 3.02 3.33 35.45
CA PRO A 126 1.79 2.66 35.02
C PRO A 126 1.70 2.47 33.51
N MET A 127 1.22 1.29 33.09
CA MET A 127 0.99 0.91 31.69
C MET A 127 -0.49 1.02 31.34
N VAL A 128 -0.80 1.52 30.14
CA VAL A 128 -2.17 1.57 29.61
C VAL A 128 -2.56 0.21 29.05
N LEU A 129 -3.48 -0.50 29.71
CA LEU A 129 -4.01 -1.78 29.21
C LEU A 129 -5.14 -1.61 28.20
N ALA A 130 -5.93 -0.55 28.36
CA ALA A 130 -7.02 -0.24 27.46
C ALA A 130 -7.32 1.25 27.47
N LYS A 131 -7.74 1.78 26.32
CA LYS A 131 -8.38 3.08 26.23
C LYS A 131 -9.53 3.03 25.24
N GLY A 132 -10.59 3.76 25.52
CA GLY A 132 -11.78 3.78 24.68
C GLY A 132 -12.47 5.12 24.68
N GLN A 133 -13.25 5.34 23.62
CA GLN A 133 -14.18 6.45 23.51
C GLN A 133 -15.62 5.92 23.40
N ASP A 134 -16.59 6.68 23.91
CA ASP A 134 -18.04 6.47 23.82
C ASP A 134 -18.43 5.02 24.19
N LEU A 135 -18.90 4.20 23.24
CA LEU A 135 -19.30 2.80 23.49
C LEU A 135 -18.16 1.94 24.04
N VAL A 136 -16.92 2.15 23.58
CA VAL A 136 -15.75 1.42 24.06
C VAL A 136 -15.44 1.83 25.50
N ALA A 137 -15.57 3.11 25.83
CA ALA A 137 -15.39 3.61 27.19
C ALA A 137 -16.45 3.04 28.14
N LEU A 138 -17.72 3.00 27.71
CA LEU A 138 -18.81 2.39 28.44
C LEU A 138 -18.53 0.92 28.76
N LYS A 139 -18.07 0.14 27.76
CA LYS A 139 -17.74 -1.28 27.97
C LYS A 139 -16.57 -1.49 28.92
N ILE A 140 -15.54 -0.64 28.84
CA ILE A 140 -14.41 -0.66 29.79
C ILE A 140 -14.92 -0.47 31.24
N ARG A 141 -15.80 0.50 31.46
CA ARG A 141 -16.39 0.76 32.79
C ARG A 141 -17.31 -0.38 33.26
N GLU A 142 -18.04 -1.00 32.36
CA GLU A 142 -18.87 -2.17 32.66
C GLU A 142 -18.01 -3.34 33.18
N ILE A 143 -16.97 -3.70 32.44
CA ILE A 143 -16.00 -4.75 32.85
C ILE A 143 -15.34 -4.39 34.18
N ALA A 144 -15.01 -3.11 34.37
CA ALA A 144 -14.40 -2.63 35.62
C ALA A 144 -15.31 -2.83 36.83
N ARG A 145 -16.61 -2.53 36.68
CA ARG A 145 -17.60 -2.75 37.75
C ARG A 145 -17.74 -4.25 38.05
N GLU A 146 -17.79 -5.10 37.03
CA GLU A 146 -17.84 -6.56 37.19
C GLU A 146 -16.63 -7.10 37.97
N HIS A 147 -15.44 -6.53 37.75
CA HIS A 147 -14.19 -6.96 38.37
C HIS A 147 -13.80 -6.15 39.62
N ASN A 148 -14.70 -5.28 40.11
CA ASN A 148 -14.45 -4.40 41.27
C ASN A 148 -13.20 -3.51 41.15
N ILE A 149 -12.89 -3.06 39.94
CA ILE A 149 -11.77 -2.16 39.66
C ILE A 149 -12.21 -0.71 39.95
N PRO A 150 -11.44 0.06 40.74
CA PRO A 150 -11.81 1.43 41.08
C PRO A 150 -11.78 2.35 39.85
N ILE A 151 -12.86 3.11 39.69
CA ILE A 151 -13.01 4.11 38.63
C ILE A 151 -12.91 5.50 39.25
N PHE A 152 -11.97 6.31 38.75
CA PHE A 152 -11.77 7.70 39.14
C PHE A 152 -12.26 8.61 38.02
N GLU A 153 -13.08 9.58 38.37
CA GLU A 153 -13.59 10.55 37.41
C GLU A 153 -12.66 11.78 37.37
N ASP A 154 -11.97 11.94 36.24
CA ASP A 154 -11.16 13.12 35.95
C ASP A 154 -11.24 13.41 34.45
N VAL A 155 -12.04 14.43 34.11
CA VAL A 155 -12.32 14.82 32.73
C VAL A 155 -11.07 15.33 32.01
N ALA A 156 -10.23 16.10 32.70
CA ALA A 156 -9.06 16.76 32.11
C ALA A 156 -7.93 15.75 31.87
N LEU A 157 -7.67 14.89 32.86
CA LEU A 157 -6.67 13.84 32.78
C LEU A 157 -7.07 12.78 31.74
N ALA A 158 -8.31 12.29 31.76
CA ALA A 158 -8.79 11.30 30.79
C ALA A 158 -8.68 11.82 29.35
N ARG A 159 -9.10 13.07 29.09
CA ARG A 159 -9.03 13.67 27.75
C ARG A 159 -7.58 13.83 27.28
N SER A 160 -6.69 14.27 28.16
CA SER A 160 -5.27 14.48 27.84
C SER A 160 -4.55 13.16 27.58
N MET A 161 -4.76 12.17 28.45
CA MET A 161 -4.14 10.85 28.30
C MET A 161 -4.67 10.10 27.08
N TYR A 162 -5.97 10.21 26.75
CA TYR A 162 -6.54 9.54 25.57
C TYR A 162 -5.85 9.97 24.27
N LYS A 163 -5.51 11.25 24.16
CA LYS A 163 -4.82 11.82 22.99
C LYS A 163 -3.34 11.44 22.92
N GLN A 164 -2.66 11.34 24.06
CA GLN A 164 -1.19 11.29 24.11
C GLN A 164 -0.61 9.89 24.37
N VAL A 165 -1.39 8.97 24.94
CA VAL A 165 -0.89 7.65 25.33
C VAL A 165 -1.58 6.55 24.55
N SER A 166 -0.82 5.63 23.99
CA SER A 166 -1.33 4.45 23.26
C SER A 166 -1.52 3.25 24.20
N VAL A 167 -2.35 2.30 23.78
CA VAL A 167 -2.52 1.00 24.48
C VAL A 167 -1.17 0.26 24.48
N ASP A 168 -0.91 -0.53 25.51
CA ASP A 168 0.32 -1.30 25.73
C ASP A 168 1.60 -0.44 25.88
N ASN A 169 1.44 0.84 26.19
CA ASN A 169 2.55 1.76 26.45
C ASN A 169 2.50 2.29 27.88
N VAL A 170 3.67 2.63 28.42
CA VAL A 170 3.79 3.34 29.70
C VAL A 170 3.31 4.78 29.56
N ILE A 171 2.75 5.34 30.64
CA ILE A 171 2.33 6.73 30.64
C ILE A 171 3.57 7.66 30.51
N PRO A 172 3.46 8.80 29.80
CA PRO A 172 4.49 9.84 29.79
C PRO A 172 4.69 10.51 31.17
N SER A 173 5.88 11.07 31.39
CA SER A 173 6.29 11.69 32.66
C SER A 173 5.36 12.80 33.15
N GLN A 174 4.76 13.56 32.22
CA GLN A 174 3.79 14.62 32.54
C GLN A 174 2.54 14.13 33.30
N PHE A 175 2.21 12.83 33.22
CA PHE A 175 1.06 12.25 33.93
C PHE A 175 1.47 11.52 35.22
N TYR A 176 2.77 11.41 35.52
CA TYR A 176 3.25 10.62 36.66
C TYR A 176 2.67 11.11 37.98
N GLN A 177 2.70 12.41 38.24
CA GLN A 177 2.22 12.96 39.50
C GLN A 177 0.72 12.68 39.71
N ALA A 178 -0.10 13.00 38.71
CA ALA A 178 -1.55 12.81 38.78
C ALA A 178 -1.93 11.32 38.93
N VAL A 179 -1.27 10.43 38.18
CA VAL A 179 -1.56 8.99 38.28
C VAL A 179 -1.01 8.39 39.58
N ALA A 180 0.15 8.83 40.07
CA ALA A 180 0.73 8.35 41.32
C ALA A 180 -0.17 8.65 42.53
N GLU A 181 -0.84 9.80 42.54
CA GLU A 181 -1.83 10.13 43.56
C GLU A 181 -2.99 9.13 43.58
N LEU A 182 -3.55 8.82 42.41
CA LEU A 182 -4.64 7.84 42.28
C LEU A 182 -4.19 6.43 42.69
N VAL A 183 -2.99 6.03 42.25
CA VAL A 183 -2.39 4.75 42.64
C VAL A 183 -2.25 4.66 44.16
N ARG A 184 -1.76 5.72 44.83
CA ARG A 184 -1.61 5.76 46.28
C ARG A 184 -2.94 5.50 46.99
N ILE A 185 -4.03 6.09 46.52
CA ILE A 185 -5.39 5.90 47.06
C ILE A 185 -5.84 4.44 46.92
N VAL A 186 -5.54 3.79 45.79
CA VAL A 186 -5.91 2.37 45.59
C VAL A 186 -5.17 1.47 46.56
N TYR A 187 -3.87 1.69 46.77
CA TYR A 187 -3.07 0.87 47.67
C TYR A 187 -3.37 1.14 49.15
N SER A 188 -3.69 2.38 49.55
CA SER A 188 -4.11 2.67 50.94
C SER A 188 -5.41 1.96 51.29
N LYS A 189 -6.43 2.03 50.41
CA LYS A 189 -7.69 1.30 50.58
C LYS A 189 -7.51 -0.21 50.65
N LYS A 190 -6.55 -0.76 49.91
CA LYS A 190 -6.24 -2.20 49.94
C LYS A 190 -5.56 -2.61 51.26
N ALA A 191 -4.71 -1.74 51.81
CA ALA A 191 -4.06 -1.97 53.11
C ALA A 191 -5.07 -1.93 54.26
N GLU A 192 -5.99 -0.97 54.26
CA GLU A 192 -7.08 -0.88 55.26
C GLU A 192 -7.97 -2.12 55.24
N ARG A 193 -8.40 -2.59 54.06
CA ARG A 193 -9.21 -3.83 53.94
C ARG A 193 -8.51 -5.07 54.48
N ARG A 194 -7.18 -5.15 54.39
CA ARG A 194 -6.39 -6.27 54.92
C ARG A 194 -6.22 -6.26 56.43
N GLN A 195 -6.43 -5.12 57.09
CA GLN A 195 -6.35 -5.02 58.55
C GLN A 195 -7.68 -5.32 59.24
N ILE A 196 -8.79 -5.31 58.47
CA ILE A 196 -10.16 -5.50 58.99
C ILE A 196 -10.66 -6.95 58.75
N SER A 197 -9.95 -7.74 57.94
CA SER A 197 -10.15 -9.21 57.79
C SER A 197 -9.13 -9.97 58.61
#